data_AF-A0A1M4UY72-F1
#
_entry.id   AF-A0A1M4UY72-F1
#
_cell.length_a   1.000
_cell.length_b   1.000
_cell.length_c   1.000
_cell.angle_alpha   90.00
_cell.angle_beta   90.00
_cell.angle_gamma   90.00
#
_symmetry.space_group_name_H-M   'P 1'
#
loop_
_entity.id
_entity.type
_entity.pdbx_description
1 polymer ?
#
loop_
_entity_poly.entity_id
_entity_poly.type
_entity_poly.pdbx_seq_one_letter_code
_entity_poly.pdbx_strand_id
1 'polypeptide(L)'
;MIKLGKVQKLIVKRFTSVGAYLNISEDAEDDILLPKSQIPKGLKVGDEIEVMVYNDSKDRIIATTNRAKLQVGEMGHLMVVSQTKIGSFLDWGLEKDLFLPFSETVGSIDKGKEYLVGVYVDKSNRICATMKIKDMLRTDSPYKENDKARGTIYSINRDIGAFVAVDDKYDGLIPKKELLGAYEVGDIIEVRVAKVKEDGKLDLSLRDRSYIQMDEDAKVILSKLKEKSGFLPLNDNSPPEIIKKELSMSKSGFKRAIGRLYKEGIITIENNGIKLK
;
A
#
# COMPACT_ATOMS: atom_id res chain seq x y z
N MET A 1 20.56 -25.43 4.47
CA MET A 1 20.93 -24.64 3.28
C MET A 1 20.89 -23.16 3.64
N ILE A 2 21.90 -22.41 3.22
CA ILE A 2 22.01 -20.96 3.40
C ILE A 2 20.95 -20.27 2.52
N LYS A 3 20.13 -19.39 3.11
CA LYS A 3 19.05 -18.69 2.40
C LYS A 3 19.50 -17.29 1.97
N LEU A 4 19.50 -17.02 0.66
CA LEU A 4 19.77 -15.71 0.10
C LEU A 4 18.64 -14.73 0.45
N GLY A 5 19.01 -13.52 0.88
CA GLY A 5 18.11 -12.43 1.25
C GLY A 5 17.36 -12.64 2.55
N LYS A 6 17.84 -13.53 3.42
CA LYS A 6 17.28 -13.80 4.76
C LYS A 6 18.33 -13.64 5.84
N VAL A 7 17.89 -13.19 7.00
CA VAL A 7 18.61 -13.23 8.26
C VAL A 7 18.59 -14.67 8.79
N GLN A 8 19.75 -15.16 9.17
CA GLN A 8 19.94 -16.52 9.68
C GLN A 8 21.18 -16.59 10.55
N LYS A 9 21.25 -17.61 11.39
CA LYS A 9 22.45 -17.91 12.17
C LYS A 9 23.40 -18.77 11.35
N LEU A 10 24.67 -18.39 11.32
CA LEU A 10 25.76 -19.16 10.71
C LEU A 10 26.93 -19.28 11.71
N ILE A 11 27.67 -20.38 11.61
CA ILE A 11 28.85 -20.69 12.42
C ILE A 11 30.10 -20.12 11.75
N VAL A 12 30.96 -19.49 12.54
CA VAL A 12 32.27 -19.01 12.11
C VAL A 12 33.24 -20.18 11.97
N LYS A 13 33.65 -20.52 10.75
CA LYS A 13 34.56 -21.65 10.49
C LYS A 13 36.03 -21.25 10.56
N ARG A 14 36.37 -20.10 9.99
CA ARG A 14 37.75 -19.59 9.97
C ARG A 14 37.79 -18.09 9.75
N PHE A 15 38.88 -17.48 10.20
CA PHE A 15 39.23 -16.10 9.85
C PHE A 15 40.35 -16.09 8.80
N THR A 16 40.29 -15.08 7.94
CA THR A 16 41.30 -14.80 6.91
C THR A 16 41.59 -13.30 6.87
N SER A 17 42.52 -12.86 6.01
CA SER A 17 42.84 -11.44 5.85
C SER A 17 41.65 -10.59 5.36
N VAL A 18 40.70 -11.20 4.63
CA VAL A 18 39.55 -10.51 4.02
C VAL A 18 38.29 -10.54 4.89
N GLY A 19 38.24 -11.41 5.90
CA GLY A 19 37.07 -11.54 6.77
C GLY A 19 36.92 -12.93 7.40
N ALA A 20 35.72 -13.26 7.83
CA ALA A 20 35.36 -14.55 8.41
C ALA A 20 34.55 -15.37 7.39
N TYR A 21 34.83 -16.67 7.29
CA TYR A 21 34.02 -17.59 6.49
C TYR A 21 33.00 -18.28 7.39
N LEU A 22 31.74 -18.20 6.99
CA LEU A 22 30.58 -18.66 7.75
C LEU A 22 29.85 -19.77 7.01
N ASN A 23 29.25 -20.71 7.74
CA ASN A 23 28.38 -21.72 7.16
C ASN A 23 27.33 -22.26 8.16
N ILE A 24 26.41 -23.11 7.71
CA ILE A 24 25.39 -23.74 8.58
C ILE A 24 25.95 -24.79 9.55
N SER A 25 27.12 -25.35 9.22
CA SER A 25 27.87 -26.31 10.04
C SER A 25 29.35 -26.28 9.69
N GLU A 26 30.20 -26.85 10.54
CA GLU A 26 31.64 -26.95 10.29
C GLU A 26 31.98 -27.83 9.09
N ASP A 27 31.17 -28.85 8.79
CA ASP A 27 31.42 -29.77 7.67
C ASP A 27 30.80 -29.33 6.34
N ALA A 28 29.97 -28.29 6.34
CA ALA A 28 29.30 -27.83 5.13
C ALA A 28 30.28 -27.18 4.13
N GLU A 29 30.06 -27.42 2.84
CA GLU A 29 30.79 -26.77 1.73
C GLU A 29 30.16 -25.41 1.35
N ASP A 30 30.79 -24.66 0.46
CA ASP A 30 30.33 -23.34 -0.02
C ASP A 30 30.20 -22.25 1.06
N ASP A 31 31.30 -21.95 1.74
CA ASP A 31 31.34 -20.95 2.81
C ASP A 31 31.04 -19.53 2.30
N ILE A 32 30.28 -18.76 3.11
CA ILE A 32 29.95 -17.37 2.82
C ILE A 32 30.89 -16.43 3.58
N LEU A 33 31.44 -15.44 2.89
CA LEU A 33 32.31 -14.42 3.49
C LEU A 33 31.48 -13.38 4.26
N LEU A 34 31.79 -13.19 5.54
CA LEU A 34 31.50 -11.98 6.30
C LEU A 34 32.71 -11.04 6.20
N PRO A 35 32.61 -9.89 5.52
CA PRO A 35 33.73 -8.97 5.35
C PRO A 35 34.33 -8.51 6.67
N LYS A 36 35.64 -8.27 6.70
CA LYS A 36 36.38 -7.85 7.91
C LYS A 36 35.76 -6.63 8.62
N SER A 37 35.21 -5.68 7.88
CA SER A 37 34.54 -4.48 8.43
C SER A 37 33.26 -4.80 9.21
N GLN A 38 32.64 -5.95 8.95
CA GLN A 38 31.35 -6.37 9.51
C GLN A 38 31.52 -7.34 10.69
N ILE A 39 32.77 -7.68 11.08
CA ILE A 39 33.07 -8.61 12.18
C ILE A 39 32.91 -7.90 13.53
N PRO A 40 32.00 -8.36 14.41
CA PRO A 40 31.89 -7.83 15.77
C PRO A 40 33.13 -8.11 16.62
N LYS A 41 33.39 -7.25 17.61
CA LYS A 41 34.52 -7.44 18.54
C LYS A 41 34.32 -8.72 19.35
N GLY A 42 35.39 -9.53 19.44
CA GLY A 42 35.41 -10.72 20.27
C GLY A 42 34.83 -11.99 19.64
N LEU A 43 34.38 -11.94 18.38
CA LEU A 43 33.92 -13.11 17.63
C LEU A 43 35.06 -14.13 17.44
N LYS A 44 34.79 -15.41 17.70
CA LYS A 44 35.75 -16.52 17.60
C LYS A 44 35.27 -17.59 16.62
N VAL A 45 36.18 -18.49 16.25
CA VAL A 45 35.84 -19.70 15.48
C VAL A 45 34.97 -20.61 16.35
N GLY A 46 33.95 -21.20 15.75
CA GLY A 46 32.92 -22.00 16.42
C GLY A 46 31.74 -21.19 16.93
N ASP A 47 31.84 -19.85 17.00
CA ASP A 47 30.72 -19.01 17.43
C ASP A 47 29.61 -18.98 16.36
N GLU A 48 28.35 -18.93 16.82
CA GLU A 48 27.21 -18.60 15.97
C GLU A 48 27.01 -17.08 15.90
N ILE A 49 26.75 -16.59 14.69
CA ILE A 49 26.43 -15.18 14.43
C ILE A 49 25.18 -15.06 13.57
N GLU A 50 24.29 -14.15 13.94
CA GLU A 50 23.13 -13.78 13.13
C GLU A 50 23.57 -12.79 12.03
N VAL A 51 23.38 -13.18 10.78
CA VAL A 51 23.77 -12.40 9.59
C VAL A 51 22.70 -12.48 8.52
N MET A 52 22.64 -11.46 7.67
CA MET A 52 21.89 -11.50 6.43
C MET A 52 22.83 -11.89 5.28
N VAL A 53 22.39 -12.82 4.43
CA VAL A 53 23.13 -13.20 3.22
C VAL A 53 22.55 -12.46 2.01
N TYR A 54 23.38 -11.79 1.22
CA TYR A 54 22.96 -10.96 0.08
C TYR A 54 24.03 -10.87 -1.02
N ASN A 55 23.67 -10.30 -2.17
CA ASN A 55 24.62 -10.01 -3.25
C ASN A 55 25.28 -8.65 -3.03
N ASP A 56 26.61 -8.58 -2.99
CA ASP A 56 27.35 -7.32 -2.95
C ASP A 56 27.30 -6.55 -4.29
N SER A 57 28.03 -5.44 -4.38
CA SER A 57 28.14 -4.63 -5.60
C SER A 57 28.84 -5.34 -6.77
N LYS A 58 29.49 -6.48 -6.53
CA LYS A 58 30.13 -7.35 -7.53
C LYS A 58 29.32 -8.64 -7.76
N ASP A 59 28.06 -8.65 -7.31
CA ASP A 59 27.12 -9.78 -7.37
C ASP A 59 27.59 -11.06 -6.64
N ARG A 60 28.57 -10.95 -5.75
CA ARG A 60 29.04 -12.07 -4.93
C ARG A 60 28.12 -12.26 -3.73
N ILE A 61 27.82 -13.51 -3.40
CA ILE A 61 27.04 -13.85 -2.20
C ILE A 61 27.93 -13.69 -0.97
N ILE A 62 27.59 -12.74 -0.11
CA ILE A 62 28.31 -12.43 1.13
C ILE A 62 27.32 -12.31 2.30
N ALA A 63 27.85 -12.31 3.51
CA ALA A 63 27.11 -12.06 4.74
C ALA A 63 27.35 -10.63 5.24
N THR A 64 26.37 -10.07 5.94
CA THR A 64 26.48 -8.80 6.65
C THR A 64 25.79 -8.88 8.01
N THR A 65 26.32 -8.16 8.99
CA THR A 65 25.68 -7.97 10.31
C THR A 65 24.74 -6.77 10.32
N ASN A 66 24.76 -5.95 9.27
CA ASN A 66 23.77 -4.89 9.04
C ASN A 66 22.40 -5.48 8.75
N ARG A 67 21.34 -4.77 9.15
CA ARG A 67 19.96 -5.17 8.90
C ARG A 67 19.40 -4.42 7.70
N ALA A 68 18.97 -5.17 6.68
CA ALA A 68 18.17 -4.59 5.61
C ALA A 68 16.79 -4.18 6.13
N LYS A 69 16.19 -3.20 5.45
CA LYS A 69 14.81 -2.77 5.74
C LYS A 69 13.77 -3.85 5.41
N LEU A 70 14.06 -4.69 4.41
CA LEU A 70 13.19 -5.79 3.96
C LEU A 70 14.03 -7.01 3.59
N GLN A 71 13.49 -8.20 3.84
CA GLN A 71 14.06 -9.48 3.42
C GLN A 71 13.28 -10.08 2.25
N VAL A 72 13.87 -11.05 1.55
CA VAL A 72 13.18 -11.80 0.47
C VAL A 72 11.86 -12.37 0.98
N GLY A 73 10.77 -12.17 0.26
CA GLY A 73 9.41 -12.57 0.64
C GLY A 73 8.68 -11.58 1.54
N GLU A 74 9.32 -10.50 1.98
CA GLU A 74 8.67 -9.40 2.71
C GLU A 74 8.26 -8.28 1.75
N MET A 75 7.30 -7.48 2.21
CA MET A 75 6.86 -6.25 1.54
C MET A 75 7.03 -5.06 2.48
N GLY A 76 7.23 -3.88 1.90
CA GLY A 76 7.22 -2.63 2.62
C GLY A 76 7.57 -1.45 1.72
N HIS A 77 7.47 -0.26 2.29
CA HIS A 77 7.79 0.97 1.59
C HIS A 77 9.30 1.21 1.57
N LEU A 78 9.87 1.39 0.36
CA LEU A 78 11.26 1.79 0.19
C LEU A 78 11.35 3.06 -0.68
N MET A 79 12.28 3.95 -0.32
CA MET A 79 12.53 5.21 -1.03
C MET A 79 13.36 4.98 -2.29
N VAL A 80 12.97 5.60 -3.41
CA VAL A 80 13.77 5.61 -4.64
C VAL A 80 14.96 6.56 -4.49
N VAL A 81 16.18 6.04 -4.47
CA VAL A 81 17.42 6.84 -4.32
C VAL A 81 18.07 7.19 -5.64
N SER A 82 17.91 6.35 -6.67
CA SER A 82 18.40 6.67 -8.01
C SER A 82 17.58 5.97 -9.10
N GLN A 83 17.67 6.52 -10.30
CA GLN A 83 17.02 5.97 -11.50
C GLN A 83 18.07 5.87 -12.61
N THR A 84 18.00 4.79 -13.38
CA THR A 84 18.95 4.46 -14.44
C THR A 84 18.23 3.96 -15.68
N LYS A 85 18.98 3.60 -16.73
CA LYS A 85 18.43 3.05 -17.99
C LYS A 85 17.89 1.63 -17.87
N ILE A 86 18.08 0.95 -16.74
CA ILE A 86 17.65 -0.44 -16.54
C ILE A 86 16.57 -0.60 -15.46
N GLY A 87 16.30 0.47 -14.71
CA GLY A 87 15.41 0.44 -13.56
C GLY A 87 15.79 1.49 -12.52
N SER A 88 15.24 1.33 -11.34
CA SER A 88 15.48 2.20 -10.19
C SER A 88 16.18 1.46 -9.06
N PHE A 89 16.79 2.21 -8.16
CA PHE A 89 17.43 1.67 -6.96
C PHE A 89 16.74 2.25 -5.74
N LEU A 90 16.41 1.38 -4.79
CA LEU A 90 15.64 1.68 -3.59
C LEU A 90 16.54 1.58 -2.36
N ASP A 91 16.41 2.51 -1.43
CA ASP A 91 17.17 2.50 -0.17
C ASP A 91 16.81 1.27 0.65
N TRP A 92 17.71 0.29 0.63
CA TRP A 92 17.52 -1.00 1.29
C TRP A 92 18.08 -1.03 2.72
N GLY A 93 18.79 0.03 3.15
CA GLY A 93 19.52 0.06 4.41
C GLY A 93 20.82 -0.74 4.44
N LEU A 94 21.28 -1.26 3.29
CA LEU A 94 22.57 -1.95 3.14
C LEU A 94 23.53 -1.11 2.29
N GLU A 95 24.80 -1.56 2.18
CA GLU A 95 25.81 -0.90 1.34
C GLU A 95 25.43 -0.86 -0.16
N LYS A 96 24.54 -1.75 -0.59
CA LYS A 96 23.96 -1.79 -1.94
C LYS A 96 22.46 -1.53 -1.84
N ASP A 97 21.99 -0.63 -2.70
CA ASP A 97 20.56 -0.38 -2.87
C ASP A 97 19.85 -1.54 -3.57
N LEU A 98 18.57 -1.72 -3.28
CA LEU A 98 17.76 -2.79 -3.85
C LEU A 98 17.31 -2.39 -5.26
N PHE A 99 17.64 -3.22 -6.24
CA PHE A 99 17.32 -2.95 -7.64
C PHE A 99 15.85 -3.26 -7.95
N LEU A 100 15.13 -2.30 -8.52
CA LEU A 100 13.78 -2.42 -9.05
C LEU A 100 13.82 -2.35 -10.59
N PRO A 101 13.73 -3.48 -11.31
CA PRO A 101 13.72 -3.50 -12.77
C PRO A 101 12.49 -2.80 -13.36
N PHE A 102 12.62 -2.23 -14.57
CA PHE A 102 11.47 -1.63 -15.26
C PHE A 102 10.33 -2.62 -15.53
N SER A 103 10.67 -3.88 -15.83
CA SER A 103 9.68 -4.93 -16.03
C SER A 103 8.84 -5.20 -14.79
N GLU A 104 9.34 -4.85 -13.59
CA GLU A 104 8.71 -5.05 -12.29
C GLU A 104 8.17 -3.75 -11.67
N THR A 105 8.27 -2.64 -12.39
CA THR A 105 7.72 -1.34 -12.01
C THR A 105 6.27 -1.21 -12.50
N VAL A 106 5.38 -0.68 -11.65
CA VAL A 106 3.99 -0.42 -12.00
C VAL A 106 3.74 1.08 -11.96
N GLY A 107 3.33 1.66 -13.09
CA GLY A 107 3.14 3.11 -13.22
C GLY A 107 4.46 3.88 -13.30
N SER A 108 4.40 5.17 -12.99
CA SER A 108 5.57 6.05 -12.89
C SER A 108 6.08 6.11 -11.45
N ILE A 109 7.40 6.11 -11.29
CA ILE A 109 8.05 6.28 -10.00
C ILE A 109 9.00 7.47 -10.02
N ASP A 110 9.04 8.22 -8.92
CA ASP A 110 9.87 9.43 -8.79
C ASP A 110 10.99 9.21 -7.78
N LYS A 111 12.18 9.74 -8.10
CA LYS A 111 13.29 9.81 -7.15
C LYS A 111 12.88 10.60 -5.90
N GLY A 112 13.21 10.07 -4.73
CA GLY A 112 12.91 10.67 -3.42
C GLY A 112 11.53 10.33 -2.87
N LYS A 113 10.68 9.61 -3.61
CA LYS A 113 9.40 9.09 -3.10
C LYS A 113 9.55 7.64 -2.63
N GLU A 114 8.63 7.21 -1.77
CA GLU A 114 8.53 5.84 -1.28
C GLU A 114 7.41 5.08 -1.98
N TYR A 115 7.66 3.81 -2.28
CA TYR A 115 6.68 2.93 -2.90
C TYR A 115 6.64 1.59 -2.19
N LEU A 116 5.43 1.02 -2.06
CA LEU A 116 5.25 -0.33 -1.57
C LEU A 116 5.83 -1.33 -2.58
N VAL A 117 6.81 -2.10 -2.14
CA VAL A 117 7.49 -3.11 -2.96
C VAL A 117 7.61 -4.43 -2.19
N GLY A 118 7.66 -5.52 -2.93
CA GLY A 118 8.07 -6.84 -2.43
C GLY A 118 9.51 -7.15 -2.82
N VAL A 119 10.19 -7.97 -2.01
CA VAL A 119 11.56 -8.43 -2.30
C VAL A 119 11.55 -9.88 -2.78
N TYR A 120 12.24 -10.17 -3.88
CA TYR A 120 12.31 -11.51 -4.45
C TYR A 120 13.72 -11.82 -4.98
N VAL A 121 13.98 -13.10 -5.31
CA VAL A 121 15.21 -13.53 -5.98
C VAL A 121 14.90 -13.81 -7.44
N ASP A 122 15.63 -13.17 -8.35
CA ASP A 122 15.47 -13.37 -9.80
C ASP A 122 16.06 -14.70 -10.28
N LYS A 123 15.86 -15.02 -11.56
CA LYS A 123 16.38 -16.26 -12.18
C LYS A 123 17.92 -16.34 -12.23
N SER A 124 18.60 -15.22 -11.97
CA SER A 124 20.06 -15.10 -11.95
C SER A 124 20.61 -15.07 -10.52
N ASN A 125 19.82 -15.47 -9.51
CA ASN A 125 20.19 -15.45 -8.10
C ASN A 125 20.58 -14.05 -7.57
N ARG A 126 19.89 -13.01 -8.04
CA ARG A 126 20.03 -11.65 -7.50
C ARG A 126 18.76 -11.24 -6.77
N ILE A 127 18.95 -10.56 -5.65
CA ILE A 127 17.85 -9.99 -4.87
C ILE A 127 17.38 -8.69 -5.53
N CYS A 128 16.09 -8.62 -5.86
CA CYS A 128 15.44 -7.51 -6.54
C CYS A 128 14.15 -7.10 -5.81
N ALA A 129 13.68 -5.89 -6.09
CA ALA A 129 12.37 -5.39 -5.72
C ALA A 129 11.36 -5.59 -6.85
N THR A 130 10.08 -5.71 -6.51
CA THR A 130 8.95 -5.67 -7.45
C THR A 130 7.78 -4.86 -6.89
N MET A 131 7.10 -4.09 -7.73
CA MET A 131 5.81 -3.48 -7.41
C MET A 131 4.62 -4.40 -7.73
N LYS A 132 4.86 -5.55 -8.37
CA LYS A 132 3.83 -6.56 -8.69
C LYS A 132 3.57 -7.46 -7.48
N ILE A 133 3.08 -6.87 -6.41
CA ILE A 133 2.95 -7.51 -5.09
C ILE A 133 1.71 -8.38 -4.90
N LYS A 134 0.87 -8.54 -5.93
CA LYS A 134 -0.44 -9.23 -5.81
C LYS A 134 -0.33 -10.60 -5.16
N ASP A 135 0.63 -11.41 -5.59
CA ASP A 135 0.79 -12.79 -5.11
C ASP A 135 1.46 -12.87 -3.72
N MET A 136 1.88 -11.73 -3.16
CA MET A 136 2.43 -11.61 -1.82
C MET A 136 1.39 -11.13 -0.79
N LEU A 137 0.22 -10.68 -1.25
CA LEU A 137 -0.88 -10.23 -0.40
C LEU A 137 -1.70 -11.42 0.09
N ARG A 138 -2.18 -11.31 1.33
CA ARG A 138 -3.02 -12.30 1.99
C ARG A 138 -4.50 -12.03 1.74
N THR A 139 -5.33 -13.04 1.90
CA THR A 139 -6.80 -12.94 1.80
C THR A 139 -7.51 -13.35 3.09
N ASP A 140 -6.79 -13.57 4.20
CA ASP A 140 -7.34 -13.95 5.51
C ASP A 140 -7.40 -12.75 6.46
N SER A 141 -7.90 -11.61 5.97
CA SER A 141 -7.94 -10.38 6.76
C SER A 141 -8.95 -10.48 7.93
N PRO A 142 -8.69 -9.81 9.07
CA PRO A 142 -9.63 -9.78 10.19
C PRO A 142 -10.79 -8.80 9.99
N TYR A 143 -10.78 -8.04 8.88
CA TYR A 143 -11.74 -7.00 8.59
C TYR A 143 -13.15 -7.55 8.36
N LYS A 144 -14.14 -6.78 8.80
CA LYS A 144 -15.56 -7.05 8.60
C LYS A 144 -16.18 -5.97 7.74
N GLU A 145 -17.38 -6.25 7.26
CA GLU A 145 -18.15 -5.29 6.49
C GLU A 145 -18.37 -3.99 7.29
N ASN A 146 -18.10 -2.86 6.65
CA ASN A 146 -18.15 -1.49 7.15
C ASN A 146 -17.00 -1.06 8.05
N ASP A 147 -16.00 -1.89 8.30
CA ASP A 147 -14.77 -1.45 8.94
C ASP A 147 -14.04 -0.43 8.06
N LYS A 148 -13.36 0.52 8.70
CA LYS A 148 -12.45 1.46 8.03
C LYS A 148 -11.05 0.87 8.03
N ALA A 149 -10.34 1.06 6.94
CA ALA A 149 -8.98 0.60 6.76
C ALA A 149 -8.18 1.63 5.96
N ARG A 150 -6.86 1.52 6.03
CA ARG A 150 -5.93 2.29 5.20
C ARG A 150 -5.22 1.32 4.26
N GLY A 151 -4.91 1.76 3.05
CA GLY A 151 -4.19 0.91 2.12
C GLY A 151 -3.51 1.68 1.00
N THR A 152 -2.56 1.00 0.38
CA THR A 152 -1.74 1.55 -0.71
C THR A 152 -2.25 1.04 -2.05
N ILE A 153 -2.54 1.93 -3.00
CA ILE A 153 -2.91 1.53 -4.36
C ILE A 153 -1.67 0.96 -5.05
N TYR A 154 -1.66 -0.33 -5.35
CA TYR A 154 -0.52 -0.99 -6.02
C TYR A 154 -0.74 -1.20 -7.52
N SER A 155 -1.99 -1.08 -8.00
CA SER A 155 -2.32 -1.18 -9.43
C SER A 155 -3.66 -0.53 -9.74
N ILE A 156 -3.78 0.08 -10.91
CA ILE A 156 -5.05 0.64 -11.41
C ILE A 156 -5.34 0.07 -12.79
N ASN A 157 -6.52 -0.51 -12.95
CA ASN A 157 -7.03 -0.99 -14.22
C ASN A 157 -8.31 -0.20 -14.58
N ARG A 158 -8.37 0.33 -15.80
CA ARG A 158 -9.46 1.21 -16.25
C ARG A 158 -10.83 0.53 -16.35
N ASP A 159 -10.88 -0.78 -16.47
CA ASP A 159 -12.10 -1.56 -16.61
C ASP A 159 -12.54 -2.18 -15.28
N ILE A 160 -11.59 -2.50 -14.41
CA ILE A 160 -11.84 -3.18 -13.13
C ILE A 160 -11.95 -2.18 -11.97
N GLY A 161 -10.97 -1.29 -11.83
CA GLY A 161 -10.82 -0.38 -10.69
C GLY A 161 -9.40 -0.33 -10.13
N ALA A 162 -9.27 0.10 -8.88
CA ALA A 162 -7.98 0.22 -8.18
C ALA A 162 -7.79 -0.96 -7.22
N PHE A 163 -6.66 -1.65 -7.35
CA PHE A 163 -6.23 -2.69 -6.43
C PHE A 163 -5.40 -2.06 -5.31
N VAL A 164 -5.71 -2.47 -4.08
CA VAL A 164 -5.24 -1.82 -2.85
C VAL A 164 -4.67 -2.89 -1.92
N ALA A 165 -3.45 -2.67 -1.44
CA ALA A 165 -2.86 -3.45 -0.37
C ALA A 165 -3.31 -2.85 0.97
N VAL A 166 -4.35 -3.43 1.57
CA VAL A 166 -4.89 -2.97 2.86
C VAL A 166 -3.92 -3.33 3.98
N ASP A 167 -3.55 -2.35 4.80
CA ASP A 167 -2.46 -2.42 5.78
C ASP A 167 -1.15 -2.98 5.21
N ASP A 168 -0.92 -2.78 3.91
CA ASP A 168 0.19 -3.33 3.14
C ASP A 168 0.30 -4.88 3.23
N LYS A 169 -0.82 -5.55 3.51
CA LYS A 169 -0.89 -6.99 3.81
C LYS A 169 -1.99 -7.74 3.07
N TYR A 170 -3.15 -7.12 2.89
CA TYR A 170 -4.35 -7.81 2.41
C TYR A 170 -4.81 -7.31 1.03
N ASP A 171 -5.26 -8.23 0.17
CA ASP A 171 -5.74 -7.90 -1.17
C ASP A 171 -7.15 -7.29 -1.13
N GLY A 172 -7.26 -6.06 -1.63
CA GLY A 172 -8.51 -5.32 -1.75
C GLY A 172 -8.70 -4.70 -3.13
N LEU A 173 -9.96 -4.49 -3.51
CA LEU A 173 -10.35 -3.87 -4.78
C LEU A 173 -11.36 -2.76 -4.54
N ILE A 174 -11.07 -1.56 -5.01
CA ILE A 174 -12.07 -0.51 -5.22
C ILE A 174 -12.59 -0.65 -6.65
N PRO A 175 -13.84 -1.08 -6.87
CA PRO A 175 -14.39 -1.22 -8.21
C PRO A 175 -14.41 0.12 -8.95
N LYS A 176 -14.28 0.13 -10.28
CA LYS A 176 -14.32 1.34 -11.12
C LYS A 176 -15.46 2.31 -10.78
N LYS A 177 -16.66 1.79 -10.49
CA LYS A 177 -17.85 2.58 -10.13
C LYS A 177 -17.72 3.33 -8.79
N GLU A 178 -16.84 2.87 -7.90
CA GLU A 178 -16.53 3.47 -6.60
C GLU A 178 -15.28 4.36 -6.66
N LEU A 179 -14.42 4.19 -7.68
CA LEU A 179 -13.20 4.95 -7.87
C LEU A 179 -13.50 6.32 -8.50
N LEU A 180 -13.91 7.28 -7.67
CA LEU A 180 -14.18 8.66 -8.08
C LEU A 180 -13.01 9.57 -7.69
N GLY A 181 -12.32 10.15 -8.66
CA GLY A 181 -11.19 11.04 -8.44
C GLY A 181 -10.00 10.72 -9.34
N ALA A 182 -8.92 11.48 -9.19
CA ALA A 182 -7.63 11.17 -9.80
C ALA A 182 -6.77 10.49 -8.73
N TYR A 183 -6.50 9.20 -8.94
CA TYR A 183 -5.65 8.38 -8.07
C TYR A 183 -4.53 7.78 -8.89
N GLU A 184 -3.37 7.65 -8.27
CA GLU A 184 -2.16 7.09 -8.86
C GLU A 184 -1.66 5.88 -8.07
N VAL A 185 -0.81 5.08 -8.70
CA VAL A 185 -0.14 3.96 -8.03
C VAL A 185 0.84 4.53 -7.00
N GLY A 186 0.79 4.01 -5.78
CA GLY A 186 1.52 4.51 -4.63
C GLY A 186 0.70 5.40 -3.71
N ASP A 187 -0.48 5.86 -4.13
CA ASP A 187 -1.36 6.65 -3.25
C ASP A 187 -1.78 5.82 -2.03
N ILE A 188 -1.70 6.46 -0.87
CA ILE A 188 -2.19 5.89 0.38
C ILE A 188 -3.55 6.49 0.68
N ILE A 189 -4.56 5.63 0.80
CA ILE A 189 -5.97 6.02 0.89
C ILE A 189 -6.66 5.40 2.10
N GLU A 190 -7.65 6.10 2.62
CA GLU A 190 -8.61 5.56 3.58
C GLU A 190 -9.82 4.99 2.83
N VAL A 191 -10.23 3.79 3.22
CA VAL A 191 -11.30 3.04 2.58
C VAL A 191 -12.22 2.42 3.62
N ARG A 192 -13.44 2.13 3.23
CA ARG A 192 -14.35 1.27 3.97
C ARG A 192 -14.45 -0.08 3.29
N VAL A 193 -14.46 -1.16 4.09
CA VAL A 193 -14.74 -2.51 3.59
C VAL A 193 -16.21 -2.59 3.23
N ALA A 194 -16.51 -2.64 1.93
CA ALA A 194 -17.86 -2.74 1.41
C ALA A 194 -18.38 -4.18 1.47
N LYS A 195 -17.51 -5.17 1.28
CA LYS A 195 -17.84 -6.60 1.40
C LYS A 195 -16.56 -7.42 1.58
N VAL A 196 -16.65 -8.51 2.35
CA VAL A 196 -15.65 -9.57 2.37
C VAL A 196 -16.14 -10.71 1.46
N LYS A 197 -15.35 -11.10 0.46
CA LYS A 197 -15.69 -12.17 -0.48
C LYS A 197 -15.48 -13.55 0.14
N GLU A 198 -16.06 -14.57 -0.49
CA GLU A 198 -15.88 -15.97 -0.08
C GLU A 198 -14.42 -16.43 -0.18
N ASP A 199 -13.65 -15.88 -1.14
CA ASP A 199 -12.21 -16.12 -1.28
C ASP A 199 -11.35 -15.25 -0.32
N GLY A 200 -12.00 -14.47 0.55
CA GLY A 200 -11.39 -13.62 1.57
C GLY A 200 -10.92 -12.26 1.07
N LYS A 201 -10.99 -11.97 -0.23
CA LYS A 201 -10.64 -10.65 -0.77
C LYS A 201 -11.64 -9.58 -0.35
N LEU A 202 -11.15 -8.34 -0.26
CA LEU A 202 -11.96 -7.20 0.17
C LEU A 202 -12.47 -6.41 -1.04
N ASP A 203 -13.79 -6.19 -1.12
CA ASP A 203 -14.33 -5.09 -1.92
C ASP A 203 -14.34 -3.84 -1.05
N LEU A 204 -13.78 -2.76 -1.59
CA LEU A 204 -13.53 -1.50 -0.89
C LEU A 204 -14.35 -0.39 -1.52
N SER A 205 -14.64 0.65 -0.73
CA SER A 205 -15.31 1.85 -1.19
C SER A 205 -14.69 3.07 -0.52
N LEU A 206 -14.54 4.14 -1.30
CA LEU A 206 -14.13 5.46 -0.83
C LEU A 206 -15.29 6.24 -0.18
N ARG A 207 -16.51 5.69 -0.24
CA ARG A 207 -17.71 6.33 0.30
C ARG A 207 -17.98 5.84 1.73
N ASP A 208 -18.27 6.80 2.60
CA ASP A 208 -18.79 6.50 3.93
C ASP A 208 -20.16 5.81 3.87
N ARG A 209 -20.47 5.04 4.91
CA ARG A 209 -21.71 4.26 5.03
C ARG A 209 -22.97 5.14 4.99
N SER A 210 -22.90 6.35 5.54
CA SER A 210 -23.98 7.34 5.51
C SER A 210 -24.44 7.61 4.07
N TYR A 211 -23.49 7.83 3.15
CA TYR A 211 -23.76 8.08 1.73
C TYR A 211 -24.48 6.90 1.04
N ILE A 212 -24.23 5.66 1.44
CA ILE A 212 -24.87 4.47 0.85
C ILE A 212 -26.30 4.31 1.36
N GLN A 213 -26.54 4.60 2.64
CA GLN A 213 -27.88 4.48 3.20
C GLN A 213 -28.81 5.62 2.76
N MET A 214 -28.26 6.72 2.19
CA MET A 214 -29.05 7.85 1.68
C MET A 214 -30.10 7.42 0.66
N ASP A 215 -31.29 7.98 0.81
CA ASP A 215 -32.35 7.93 -0.19
C ASP A 215 -31.94 8.70 -1.45
N GLU A 216 -32.51 8.32 -2.61
CA GLU A 216 -32.23 8.95 -3.90
C GLU A 216 -32.42 10.47 -3.86
N ASP A 217 -33.44 10.94 -3.14
CA ASP A 217 -33.70 12.37 -2.91
C ASP A 217 -32.49 13.07 -2.24
N ALA A 218 -31.85 12.45 -1.23
CA ALA A 218 -30.67 13.01 -0.57
C ALA A 218 -29.43 13.02 -1.48
N LYS A 219 -29.26 11.99 -2.33
CA LYS A 219 -28.17 11.96 -3.32
C LYS A 219 -28.30 13.07 -4.35
N VAL A 220 -29.52 13.35 -4.83
CA VAL A 220 -29.82 14.43 -5.78
C VAL A 220 -29.45 15.78 -5.15
N ILE A 221 -29.90 16.03 -3.92
CA ILE A 221 -29.59 17.27 -3.20
C ILE A 221 -28.08 17.44 -3.00
N LEU A 222 -27.38 16.39 -2.56
CA LEU A 222 -25.94 16.46 -2.31
C LEU A 222 -25.14 16.72 -3.59
N SER A 223 -25.53 16.08 -4.69
CA SER A 223 -24.92 16.31 -6.01
C SER A 223 -25.10 17.76 -6.44
N LYS A 224 -26.31 18.30 -6.27
CA LYS A 224 -26.62 19.69 -6.61
C LYS A 224 -25.86 20.69 -5.74
N LEU A 225 -25.69 20.39 -4.45
CA LEU A 225 -24.88 21.18 -3.53
C LEU A 225 -23.43 21.24 -4.00
N LYS A 226 -22.84 20.10 -4.39
CA LYS A 226 -21.47 20.04 -4.92
C LYS A 226 -21.32 20.85 -6.21
N GLU A 227 -22.28 20.77 -7.13
CA GLU A 227 -22.29 21.58 -8.36
C GLU A 227 -22.37 23.09 -8.07
N LYS A 228 -23.09 23.49 -7.03
CA LYS A 228 -23.33 24.90 -6.66
C LYS A 228 -22.35 25.41 -5.59
N SER A 229 -21.13 24.89 -5.57
CA SER A 229 -20.07 25.32 -4.64
C SER A 229 -20.47 25.23 -3.16
N GLY A 230 -21.27 24.21 -2.82
CA GLY A 230 -21.66 23.89 -1.45
C GLY A 230 -22.86 24.66 -0.92
N PHE A 231 -23.59 25.44 -1.72
CA PHE A 231 -24.78 26.18 -1.26
C PHE A 231 -25.95 26.07 -2.23
N LEU A 232 -27.15 25.85 -1.69
CA LEU A 232 -28.40 25.87 -2.45
C LEU A 232 -29.36 26.84 -1.76
N PRO A 233 -29.94 27.83 -2.47
CA PRO A 233 -30.89 28.79 -1.92
C PRO A 233 -32.30 28.15 -1.76
N LEU A 234 -32.34 26.95 -1.20
CA LEU A 234 -33.55 26.18 -0.92
C LEU A 234 -33.51 25.73 0.53
N ASN A 235 -34.63 25.90 1.23
CA ASN A 235 -34.83 25.42 2.60
C ASN A 235 -36.24 24.82 2.75
N ASP A 236 -36.56 24.37 3.95
CA ASP A 236 -37.83 23.73 4.27
C ASP A 236 -39.07 24.62 4.00
N ASN A 237 -38.89 25.93 3.97
CA ASN A 237 -39.90 26.93 3.65
C ASN A 237 -40.04 27.22 2.15
N SER A 238 -39.12 26.76 1.30
CA SER A 238 -39.16 27.03 -0.15
C SER A 238 -40.45 26.53 -0.81
N PRO A 239 -40.99 27.27 -1.81
CA PRO A 239 -42.19 26.87 -2.54
C PRO A 239 -42.03 25.51 -3.26
N PRO A 240 -43.06 24.65 -3.29
CA PRO A 240 -43.01 23.35 -3.97
C PRO A 240 -42.58 23.43 -5.44
N GLU A 241 -43.05 24.44 -6.17
CA GLU A 241 -42.72 24.64 -7.58
C GLU A 241 -41.23 24.91 -7.81
N ILE A 242 -40.58 25.65 -6.91
CA ILE A 242 -39.15 25.95 -7.01
C ILE A 242 -38.33 24.67 -6.72
N ILE A 243 -38.70 23.92 -5.68
CA ILE A 243 -38.05 22.64 -5.35
C ILE A 243 -38.17 21.66 -6.53
N LYS A 244 -39.37 21.55 -7.12
CA LYS A 244 -39.62 20.68 -8.26
C LYS A 244 -38.83 21.11 -9.50
N LYS A 245 -38.71 22.41 -9.75
CA LYS A 245 -37.95 22.95 -10.88
C LYS A 245 -36.44 22.73 -10.75
N GLU A 246 -35.88 22.94 -9.57
CA GLU A 246 -34.43 22.87 -9.34
C GLU A 246 -33.92 21.44 -9.10
N LEU A 247 -34.73 20.60 -8.47
CA LEU A 247 -34.31 19.28 -7.97
C LEU A 247 -35.16 18.11 -8.50
N SER A 248 -36.18 18.38 -9.33
CA SER A 248 -37.08 17.36 -9.89
C SER A 248 -37.74 16.45 -8.84
N MET A 249 -37.95 16.96 -7.62
CA MET A 249 -38.51 16.20 -6.50
C MET A 249 -39.68 16.93 -5.83
N SER A 250 -40.47 16.18 -5.05
CA SER A 250 -41.56 16.75 -4.26
C SER A 250 -41.03 17.49 -3.02
N LYS A 251 -41.80 18.47 -2.52
CA LYS A 251 -41.47 19.18 -1.27
C LYS A 251 -41.36 18.23 -0.06
N SER A 252 -42.15 17.15 -0.03
CA SER A 252 -42.07 16.14 1.03
C SER A 252 -40.80 15.29 0.92
N GLY A 253 -40.39 14.90 -0.30
CA GLY A 253 -39.10 14.24 -0.57
C GLY A 253 -37.93 15.12 -0.16
N PHE A 254 -37.95 16.39 -0.56
CA PHE A 254 -36.95 17.38 -0.17
C PHE A 254 -36.81 17.53 1.35
N LYS A 255 -37.92 17.71 2.09
CA LYS A 255 -37.88 17.83 3.56
C LYS A 255 -37.30 16.58 4.23
N ARG A 256 -37.64 15.38 3.74
CA ARG A 256 -37.12 14.11 4.26
C ARG A 256 -35.61 14.03 4.05
N ALA A 257 -35.16 14.33 2.84
CA ALA A 257 -33.77 14.28 2.43
C ALA A 257 -32.89 15.30 3.19
N ILE A 258 -33.28 16.57 3.26
CA ILE A 258 -32.50 17.58 4.03
C ILE A 258 -32.49 17.26 5.53
N GLY A 259 -33.61 16.74 6.08
CA GLY A 259 -33.68 16.38 7.49
C GLY A 259 -32.74 15.22 7.85
N ARG A 260 -32.59 14.26 6.94
CA ARG A 260 -31.61 13.19 7.05
C ARG A 260 -30.18 13.70 6.93
N LEU A 261 -29.89 14.48 5.87
CA LEU A 261 -28.57 15.08 5.65
C LEU A 261 -28.11 15.94 6.84
N TYR A 262 -29.04 16.67 7.45
CA TYR A 262 -28.80 17.46 8.65
C TYR A 262 -28.48 16.57 9.86
N LYS A 263 -29.27 15.51 10.11
CA LYS A 263 -29.02 14.55 11.20
C LYS A 263 -27.70 13.81 11.05
N GLU A 264 -27.29 13.50 9.83
CA GLU A 264 -26.00 12.88 9.51
C GLU A 264 -24.83 13.87 9.55
N GLY A 265 -25.09 15.16 9.81
CA GLY A 265 -24.06 16.19 9.98
C GLY A 265 -23.41 16.66 8.69
N ILE A 266 -24.02 16.38 7.53
CA ILE A 266 -23.46 16.62 6.20
C ILE A 266 -23.79 18.02 5.68
N ILE A 267 -24.91 18.59 6.12
CA ILE A 267 -25.34 19.94 5.78
C ILE A 267 -25.70 20.75 7.02
N THR A 268 -25.76 22.06 6.85
CA THR A 268 -26.46 22.99 7.73
C THR A 268 -27.67 23.56 7.01
N ILE A 269 -28.74 23.81 7.76
CA ILE A 269 -29.97 24.43 7.25
C ILE A 269 -29.99 25.87 7.79
N GLU A 270 -29.91 26.84 6.90
CA GLU A 270 -29.91 28.27 7.19
C GLU A 270 -31.21 28.91 6.68
N ASN A 271 -31.52 30.12 7.16
CA ASN A 271 -32.74 30.83 6.74
C ASN A 271 -32.78 31.15 5.24
N ASN A 272 -31.61 31.24 4.59
CA ASN A 272 -31.45 31.56 3.18
C ASN A 272 -31.19 30.32 2.30
N GLY A 273 -31.08 29.12 2.86
CA GLY A 273 -30.77 27.92 2.07
C GLY A 273 -30.20 26.76 2.88
N ILE A 274 -29.62 25.79 2.18
CA ILE A 274 -28.87 24.69 2.76
C ILE A 274 -27.41 24.77 2.30
N LYS A 275 -26.49 24.46 3.20
CA LYS A 275 -25.04 24.56 2.96
C LYS A 275 -24.33 23.27 3.34
N LEU A 276 -23.41 22.82 2.48
CA LEU A 276 -22.51 21.71 2.75
C LEU A 276 -21.59 22.07 3.92
N LYS A 277 -21.42 21.13 4.86
CA LYS A 277 -20.46 21.30 5.96
C LYS A 277 -19.03 21.04 5.50
#